data_AF-A0A0N5D9C3-F1
#
_entry.id   AF-A0A0N5D9C3-F1
#
_cell.length_a   1.000
_cell.length_b   1.000
_cell.length_c   1.000
_cell.angle_alpha   90.00
_cell.angle_beta   90.00
_cell.angle_gamma   90.00
#
_symmetry.space_group_name_H-M   'P 1'
#
loop_
_entity.id
_entity.type
_entity.pdbx_description
1 polymer ?
#
loop_
_entity_poly.entity_id
_entity_poly.type
_entity_poly.pdbx_seq_one_letter_code
_entity_poly.pdbx_strand_id
1 'polypeptide(L)'
;MVIINFNVGGQQYSTTVSTLLEEKQSIFTQWFTGGNIKPPLEEDNKGAYFIDRDPISFGIILNYLRLKSSKQLWQACLPKDPDRLALLTQEAEYYKLHQLREQAIALLQSCTEKTHLPYVNEVIPYNYVLKFLAC
;
A
#
# COMPACT_ATOMS: atom_id res chain seq x y z
N MET A 1 12.57 4.96 20.34
CA MET A 1 11.78 4.52 19.17
C MET A 1 10.72 3.55 19.66
N VAL A 2 9.44 3.81 19.37
CA VAL A 2 8.36 2.87 19.70
C VAL A 2 8.18 1.94 18.50
N ILE A 3 8.30 0.63 18.74
CA ILE A 3 8.05 -0.41 17.74
C ILE A 3 6.58 -0.78 17.79
N ILE A 4 5.97 -0.91 16.62
CA ILE A 4 4.61 -1.37 16.42
C ILE A 4 4.65 -2.67 15.62
N ASN A 5 3.90 -3.65 16.08
CA ASN A 5 3.73 -4.94 15.41
C ASN A 5 2.35 -5.00 14.75
N PHE A 6 2.32 -5.52 13.54
CA PHE A 6 1.11 -5.75 12.77
C PHE A 6 1.01 -7.21 12.38
N ASN A 7 -0.21 -7.73 12.38
CA ASN A 7 -0.60 -8.97 11.73
C ASN A 7 -1.51 -8.60 10.55
N VAL A 8 -0.99 -8.66 9.33
CA VAL A 8 -1.73 -8.27 8.12
C VAL A 8 -2.10 -9.52 7.34
N GLY A 9 -3.38 -9.87 7.30
CA GLY A 9 -3.85 -11.09 6.62
C GLY A 9 -3.14 -12.38 7.09
N GLY A 10 -2.64 -12.43 8.33
CA GLY A 10 -1.86 -13.54 8.89
C GLY A 10 -0.34 -13.35 8.85
N GLN A 11 0.18 -12.39 8.08
CA GLN A 11 1.61 -12.11 7.97
C GLN A 11 2.06 -11.07 8.99
N GLN A 12 3.15 -11.38 9.70
CA GLN A 12 3.69 -10.51 10.74
C GLN A 12 4.63 -9.45 10.15
N TYR A 13 4.45 -8.21 10.60
CA TYR A 13 5.30 -7.06 10.28
C TYR A 13 5.66 -6.28 11.54
N SER A 14 6.85 -5.68 11.54
CA SER A 14 7.25 -4.73 12.57
C SER A 14 7.80 -3.46 11.92
N THR A 15 7.48 -2.32 12.52
CA THR A 15 7.96 -1.01 12.09
C THR A 15 7.98 -0.05 13.28
N THR A 16 8.35 1.21 13.08
CA THR A 16 8.29 2.23 14.13
C THR A 16 7.19 3.25 13.88
N VAL A 17 6.72 3.87 14.97
CA VAL A 17 5.79 5.00 14.88
C VAL A 17 6.34 6.09 13.97
N SER A 18 7.64 6.40 14.03
CA SER A 18 8.25 7.41 13.15
C SER A 18 8.09 7.10 11.66
N THR A 19 8.19 5.83 11.26
CA THR A 19 7.96 5.41 9.87
C THR A 19 6.49 5.55 9.48
N LEU A 20 5.57 5.18 10.38
CA LEU A 20 4.12 5.28 10.13
C LEU A 20 3.65 6.73 9.98
N LEU A 21 4.29 7.66 10.68
CA LEU A 21 3.95 9.09 10.66
C LEU A 21 4.61 9.87 9.51
N GLU A 22 5.36 9.20 8.63
CA GLU A 22 6.01 9.84 7.49
C GLU A 22 4.98 10.52 6.56
N GLU A 23 3.83 9.88 6.34
CA GLU A 23 2.75 10.42 5.54
C GLU A 23 1.62 10.98 6.42
N LYS A 24 1.56 12.30 6.54
CA LYS A 24 0.64 13.00 7.46
C LYS A 24 -0.85 12.76 7.17
N GLN A 25 -1.20 12.48 5.92
CA GLN A 25 -2.59 12.25 5.50
C GLN A 25 -3.00 10.78 5.54
N SER A 26 -2.06 9.87 5.83
CA SER A 26 -2.34 8.44 5.88
C SER A 26 -3.26 8.05 7.04
N ILE A 27 -3.90 6.89 6.89
CA ILE A 27 -4.66 6.29 7.98
C ILE A 27 -3.75 5.92 9.18
N PHE A 28 -2.47 5.61 8.93
CA PHE A 28 -1.50 5.34 10.00
C PHE A 28 -1.31 6.56 10.90
N THR A 29 -1.18 7.75 10.31
CA THR A 29 -1.11 8.99 11.10
C THR A 29 -2.38 9.19 11.92
N GLN A 30 -3.56 8.94 11.34
CA GLN A 30 -4.83 9.01 12.09
C GLN A 30 -4.84 8.04 13.28
N TRP A 31 -4.38 6.81 13.10
CA TRP A 31 -4.32 5.79 14.15
C TRP A 31 -3.30 6.09 15.25
N PHE A 32 -2.13 6.65 14.90
CA PHE A 32 -0.99 6.75 15.82
C PHE A 32 -0.64 8.18 16.28
N THR A 33 -1.40 9.21 15.86
CA THR A 33 -1.28 10.59 16.41
C THR A 33 -2.44 11.02 17.31
N GLY A 34 -3.52 10.24 17.39
CA GLY A 34 -4.80 10.59 18.02
C GLY A 34 -4.83 10.75 19.56
N GLY A 35 -3.70 10.91 20.24
CA GLY A 35 -3.62 11.00 21.70
C GLY A 35 -3.83 9.66 22.41
N ASN A 36 -4.37 9.67 23.64
CA ASN A 36 -4.60 8.48 24.50
C ASN A 36 -5.66 7.49 23.96
N ILE A 37 -6.07 7.63 22.70
CA ILE A 37 -7.06 6.77 22.05
C ILE A 37 -6.29 5.68 21.30
N LYS A 38 -6.54 4.42 21.68
CA LYS A 38 -5.98 3.28 20.94
C LYS A 38 -6.42 3.32 19.48
N PRO A 39 -5.58 2.87 18.52
CA PRO A 39 -6.01 2.62 17.16
C PRO A 39 -7.31 1.78 17.15
N PRO A 40 -8.24 2.03 16.21
CA PRO A 40 -9.45 1.22 16.04
C PRO A 40 -9.12 -0.11 15.35
N LEU A 41 -8.12 -0.82 15.86
CA LEU A 41 -7.63 -2.09 15.37
C LEU A 41 -7.70 -3.11 16.50
N GLU A 42 -8.12 -4.32 16.15
CA GLU A 42 -8.02 -5.45 17.07
C GLU A 42 -6.56 -5.88 17.24
N GLU A 43 -6.25 -6.53 18.35
CA GLU A 43 -4.94 -7.14 18.59
C GLU A 43 -5.07 -8.66 18.47
N ASP A 44 -4.11 -9.31 17.83
CA ASP A 44 -4.03 -10.77 17.84
C ASP A 44 -3.58 -11.31 19.21
N ASN A 45 -3.50 -12.64 19.34
CA ASN A 45 -3.08 -13.28 20.59
C ASN A 45 -1.65 -12.94 21.06
N LYS A 46 -0.85 -12.26 20.23
CA LYS A 46 0.50 -11.79 20.54
C LYS A 46 0.56 -10.27 20.75
N GLY A 47 -0.58 -9.57 20.72
CA GLY A 47 -0.65 -8.12 20.87
C GLY A 47 -0.26 -7.34 19.61
N ALA A 48 -0.19 -7.99 18.44
CA ALA A 48 0.04 -7.30 17.18
C ALA A 48 -1.28 -6.76 16.63
N TYR A 49 -1.30 -5.53 16.13
CA TYR A 49 -2.51 -4.96 15.53
C TYR A 49 -2.89 -5.73 14.27
N PHE A 50 -4.09 -6.30 14.26
CA PHE A 50 -4.60 -7.06 13.14
C PHE A 50 -5.18 -6.14 12.06
N ILE A 51 -4.82 -6.40 10.81
CA ILE A 51 -5.35 -5.70 9.64
C ILE A 51 -5.77 -6.76 8.62
N ASP A 52 -7.06 -6.83 8.32
CA ASP A 52 -7.62 -7.78 7.36
C ASP A 52 -7.45 -7.29 5.91
N ARG A 53 -6.18 -7.22 5.45
CA ARG A 53 -5.77 -6.70 4.13
C ARG A 53 -4.65 -7.55 3.52
N ASP A 54 -4.30 -7.28 2.26
CA ASP A 54 -3.26 -8.01 1.54
C ASP A 54 -1.85 -7.76 2.12
N PRO A 55 -1.16 -8.80 2.63
CA PRO A 55 0.16 -8.63 3.21
C PRO A 55 1.23 -8.25 2.18
N ILE A 56 1.12 -8.73 0.93
CA ILE A 56 2.17 -8.50 -0.07
C ILE A 56 2.29 -7.00 -0.38
N SER A 57 1.15 -6.35 -0.61
CA SER A 57 1.06 -4.91 -0.84
C SER A 57 1.43 -4.11 0.40
N PHE A 58 1.05 -4.58 1.60
CA PHE A 58 1.45 -3.95 2.85
C PHE A 58 2.98 -3.92 3.02
N GLY A 59 3.68 -4.98 2.63
CA GLY A 59 5.14 -5.00 2.61
C GLY A 59 5.74 -3.91 1.72
N ILE A 60 5.13 -3.64 0.56
CA ILE A 60 5.54 -2.56 -0.35
C ILE A 60 5.26 -1.19 0.29
N ILE A 61 4.10 -1.03 0.91
CA ILE A 61 3.71 0.20 1.64
C ILE A 61 4.71 0.52 2.75
N LEU A 62 5.14 -0.46 3.55
CA LEU A 62 6.15 -0.22 4.58
C LEU A 62 7.50 0.20 3.98
N ASN A 63 7.90 -0.40 2.86
CA ASN A 63 9.13 0.01 2.18
C ASN A 63 9.03 1.41 1.60
N TYR A 64 7.88 1.78 1.03
CA TYR A 64 7.59 3.14 0.59
C TYR A 64 7.81 4.15 1.73
N LEU A 65 7.21 3.92 2.90
CA LEU A 65 7.34 4.80 4.07
C LEU A 65 8.78 4.87 4.59
N ARG A 66 9.49 3.73 4.67
CA ARG A 66 10.89 3.66 5.13
C ARG A 66 11.84 4.45 4.22
N LEU A 67 11.71 4.25 2.91
CA LEU A 67 12.53 4.93 1.91
C LEU A 67 12.24 6.44 1.91
N LYS A 68 10.95 6.83 2.01
CA LYS A 68 10.55 8.24 2.10
C LYS A 68 11.13 8.92 3.34
N SER A 69 11.04 8.28 4.51
CA SER A 69 11.61 8.77 5.76
C SER A 69 13.13 8.92 5.72
N SER A 70 13.80 8.02 4.98
CA SER A 70 15.24 8.06 4.74
C SER A 70 15.65 8.99 3.59
N LYS A 71 14.69 9.68 2.95
CA LYS A 71 14.88 10.53 1.75
C LYS A 71 15.52 9.78 0.57
N GLN A 72 15.24 8.49 0.46
CA GLN A 72 15.71 7.62 -0.61
C GLN A 72 14.67 7.50 -1.73
N LEU A 73 15.09 6.92 -2.87
CA LEU A 73 14.23 6.68 -4.03
C LEU A 73 13.20 5.59 -3.72
N TRP A 74 12.02 5.99 -3.22
CA TRP A 74 10.95 5.07 -2.86
C TRP A 74 10.31 4.39 -4.08
N GLN A 75 10.36 4.99 -5.27
CA GLN A 75 9.84 4.40 -6.50
C GLN A 75 10.53 3.07 -6.85
N ALA A 76 11.74 2.83 -6.32
CA ALA A 76 12.48 1.59 -6.53
C ALA A 76 11.79 0.36 -5.91
N CYS A 77 10.89 0.54 -4.95
CA CYS A 77 10.15 -0.58 -4.34
C CYS A 77 8.83 -0.92 -5.06
N LEU A 78 8.47 -0.20 -6.12
CA LEU A 78 7.23 -0.43 -6.84
C LEU A 78 7.31 -1.69 -7.72
N PRO A 79 6.23 -2.49 -7.78
CA PRO A 79 6.18 -3.65 -8.65
C PRO A 79 6.18 -3.22 -10.12
N LYS A 80 6.74 -4.07 -10.98
CA LYS A 80 6.67 -3.92 -12.45
C LYS A 80 5.51 -4.69 -13.06
N ASP A 81 4.97 -5.62 -12.29
CA ASP A 81 3.87 -6.49 -12.67
C ASP A 81 2.54 -5.71 -12.59
N PRO A 82 1.72 -5.69 -13.66
CA PRO A 82 0.47 -4.92 -13.69
C PRO A 82 -0.56 -5.37 -12.64
N ASP A 83 -0.69 -6.67 -12.37
CA ASP A 83 -1.65 -7.16 -11.37
C ASP A 83 -1.27 -6.70 -9.96
N ARG A 84 0.02 -6.78 -9.63
CA ARG A 84 0.54 -6.26 -8.37
C ARG A 84 0.44 -4.74 -8.27
N LEU A 85 0.58 -4.01 -9.38
CA LEU A 85 0.35 -2.56 -9.41
C LEU A 85 -1.12 -2.25 -9.12
N ALA A 86 -2.06 -2.97 -9.74
CA ALA A 86 -3.49 -2.78 -9.52
C ALA A 86 -3.88 -3.04 -8.05
N LEU A 87 -3.38 -4.13 -7.45
CA LEU A 87 -3.58 -4.42 -6.02
C LEU A 87 -2.97 -3.33 -5.13
N LEU A 88 -1.73 -2.91 -5.44
CA LEU A 88 -1.07 -1.84 -4.69
C LEU A 88 -1.85 -0.52 -4.77
N THR A 89 -2.49 -0.20 -5.90
CA THR A 89 -3.36 0.97 -6.01
C THR A 89 -4.54 0.90 -5.04
N GLN A 90 -5.20 -0.25 -4.94
CA GLN A 90 -6.34 -0.46 -4.03
C GLN A 90 -5.91 -0.35 -2.56
N GLU A 91 -4.77 -0.95 -2.20
CA GLU A 91 -4.25 -0.83 -0.84
C GLU A 91 -3.77 0.59 -0.52
N ALA A 92 -3.08 1.26 -1.44
CA ALA A 92 -2.65 2.64 -1.25
C ALA A 92 -3.83 3.60 -1.06
N GLU A 93 -4.97 3.36 -1.73
CA GLU A 93 -6.23 4.08 -1.47
C GLU A 93 -6.73 3.82 -0.05
N TYR A 94 -6.84 2.54 0.36
CA TYR A 94 -7.28 2.17 1.71
C TYR A 94 -6.45 2.85 2.81
N TYR A 95 -5.12 2.84 2.68
CA TYR A 95 -4.22 3.47 3.66
C TYR A 95 -4.07 5.00 3.48
N LYS A 96 -4.77 5.61 2.51
CA LYS A 96 -4.74 7.04 2.18
C LYS A 96 -3.33 7.55 1.85
N LEU A 97 -2.60 6.76 1.06
CA LEU A 97 -1.24 7.05 0.57
C LEU A 97 -1.29 7.60 -0.85
N HIS A 98 -1.81 8.83 -1.01
CA HIS A 98 -2.12 9.42 -2.31
C HIS A 98 -0.95 9.40 -3.30
N GLN A 99 0.26 9.80 -2.87
CA GLN A 99 1.42 9.81 -3.77
C GLN A 99 1.80 8.41 -4.27
N LEU A 100 1.67 7.39 -3.42
CA LEU A 100 1.94 6.00 -3.79
C LEU A 100 0.88 5.50 -4.78
N ARG A 101 -0.39 5.79 -4.51
CA ARG A 101 -1.52 5.45 -5.36
C ARG A 101 -1.37 6.03 -6.77
N GLU A 102 -1.15 7.34 -6.88
CA GLU A 102 -1.03 8.03 -8.17
C GLU A 102 0.15 7.48 -8.99
N GLN A 103 1.28 7.20 -8.34
CA GLN A 103 2.44 6.63 -9.02
C GLN A 103 2.19 5.19 -9.50
N ALA A 104 1.46 4.38 -8.73
CA ALA A 104 1.07 3.03 -9.14
C ALA A 104 0.11 3.06 -10.34
N ILE A 105 -0.86 3.99 -10.35
CA ILE A 105 -1.78 4.21 -11.48
C ILE A 105 -1.01 4.63 -12.74
N ALA A 106 -0.09 5.59 -12.62
CA ALA A 106 0.71 6.04 -13.75
C ALA A 106 1.55 4.91 -14.37
N LEU A 107 2.15 4.05 -13.53
CA LEU A 107 2.86 2.87 -14.00
C LEU A 107 1.93 1.86 -14.68
N LEU A 108 0.75 1.59 -14.10
CA LEU A 108 -0.24 0.67 -14.67
C LEU A 108 -0.75 1.13 -16.04
N GLN A 109 -1.00 2.43 -16.21
CA GLN A 109 -1.35 3.03 -17.50
C GLN A 109 -0.22 2.84 -18.53
N SER A 110 1.03 3.07 -18.13
CA SER A 110 2.20 2.87 -19.00
C SER A 110 2.42 1.41 -19.44
N CYS A 111 1.99 0.44 -18.62
CA CYS A 111 1.99 -0.98 -18.98
C CYS A 111 0.93 -1.29 -20.05
N THR A 112 -0.21 -0.60 -20.01
CA THR A 112 -1.32 -0.79 -20.96
C THR A 112 -0.94 -0.33 -22.37
N GLU A 113 -0.24 0.79 -22.48
CA GLU A 113 0.22 1.35 -23.77
C GLU A 113 1.24 0.44 -24.49
N LYS A 114 2.06 -0.32 -23.74
CA LYS A 114 3.07 -1.24 -24.30
C LYS A 114 2.48 -2.58 -24.75
N THR A 115 1.28 -2.93 -24.30
CA THR A 115 0.67 -4.25 -24.53
C THR A 115 -0.21 -4.28 -25.80
N HIS A 116 -0.29 -3.18 -26.56
CA HIS A 116 -0.97 -3.10 -27.86
C HIS A 116 -0.19 -3.75 -29.04
N LEU A 117 0.49 -4.90 -28.80
CA LEU A 117 0.83 -5.85 -29.87
C LEU A 117 -0.16 -7.03 -29.83
N PRO A 118 -0.63 -7.52 -30.99
CA PRO A 118 -1.88 -8.27 -31.08
C PRO A 118 -1.69 -9.72 -30.63
N TYR A 119 -2.10 -10.06 -29.41
CA TYR A 119 -2.56 -11.40 -29.10
C TYR A 119 -3.64 -11.32 -28.02
N VAL A 120 -4.89 -11.39 -28.46
CA VAL A 120 -6.05 -11.56 -27.57
C VAL A 120 -6.07 -13.01 -27.11
N ASN A 121 -6.19 -13.25 -25.80
CA ASN A 121 -7.12 -14.22 -25.23
C ASN A 121 -7.28 -14.00 -23.71
N GLU A 122 -8.52 -13.73 -23.33
CA GLU A 122 -9.13 -13.91 -21.99
C GLU A 122 -8.31 -13.51 -20.75
N VAL A 123 -8.09 -12.21 -20.58
CA VAL A 123 -7.91 -11.61 -19.24
C VAL A 123 -8.79 -10.38 -19.19
N ILE A 124 -9.48 -10.14 -18.07
CA ILE A 124 -10.31 -8.94 -17.87
C ILE A 124 -9.49 -7.72 -18.31
N PRO A 125 -9.97 -6.91 -19.28
CA PRO A 125 -9.16 -5.84 -19.82
C PRO A 125 -8.76 -4.88 -18.70
N TYR A 126 -7.47 -4.55 -18.54
CA TYR A 126 -6.99 -3.63 -17.48
C TYR A 126 -7.70 -2.27 -17.50
N ASN A 127 -8.18 -1.86 -18.67
CA ASN A 127 -9.07 -0.73 -18.90
C ASN A 127 -10.41 -0.81 -18.13
N TYR A 128 -10.92 -2.00 -17.79
CA TYR A 128 -12.01 -2.16 -16.83
C TYR A 128 -11.55 -1.92 -15.38
N VAL A 129 -10.37 -2.42 -14.99
CA VAL A 129 -9.79 -2.20 -13.65
C VAL A 129 -9.58 -0.70 -13.40
N LEU A 130 -9.06 0.03 -14.38
CA LEU A 130 -8.92 1.49 -14.32
C LEU A 130 -10.26 2.22 -14.16
N LYS A 131 -11.35 1.67 -14.71
CA LYS A 131 -12.70 2.22 -14.58
C LYS A 131 -13.27 2.04 -13.16
N PHE A 132 -12.89 0.96 -12.47
CA PHE A 132 -13.24 0.73 -11.06
C PHE A 132 -12.37 1.52 -10.07
N LEU A 133 -11.20 2.00 -10.51
CA LEU A 133 -10.28 2.83 -9.71
C LEU A 133 -10.58 4.35 -9.78
N ALA A 134 -11.53 4.75 -10.63
CA ALA A 134 -11.88 6.15 -10.90
C ALA A 134 -13.20 6.61 -10.26
N CYS A 135 -13.75 5.84 -9.31
CA CYS A 135 -14.94 6.21 -8.53
C CYS A 135 -14.57 6.81 -7.18
#